data_AF-A0A3D5U6I5-F1
#
_entry.id   AF-A0A3D5U6I5-F1
#
_cell.length_a   1.000
_cell.length_b   1.000
_cell.length_c   1.000
_cell.angle_alpha   90.00
_cell.angle_beta   90.00
_cell.angle_gamma   90.00
#
_symmetry.space_group_name_H-M   'P 1'
#
loop_
_entity.id
_entity.type
_entity.pdbx_description
1 polymer ?
#
loop_
_entity_poly.entity_id
_entity_poly.type
_entity_poly.pdbx_seq_one_letter_code
_entity_poly.pdbx_strand_id
1 'polypeptide(L)' 'WGYLAQQWDRVDEDIEGWKVVTRRQPSKEEFDAMVYGWKAVSLLKSNAIALACANQIVGFGIGQTSRIDST' A
#
# COMPACT_ATOMS: atom_id res chain seq x y z
N TRP A 1 -11.25 -33.45 3.72
CA TRP A 1 -10.18 -32.64 3.11
C TRP A 1 -10.80 -31.76 2.04
N GLY A 2 -10.37 -30.51 1.97
CA GLY A 2 -10.91 -29.54 1.02
C GLY A 2 -9.83 -28.53 0.66
N TYR A 3 -10.13 -27.71 -0.34
CA TYR A 3 -9.28 -26.62 -0.80
C TYR A 3 -10.11 -25.35 -0.94
N LEU A 4 -9.44 -24.20 -0.75
CA LEU A 4 -9.96 -22.89 -1.09
C LEU A 4 -9.31 -22.45 -2.40
N ALA A 5 -10.12 -21.92 -3.32
CA ALA A 5 -9.67 -21.38 -4.59
C ALA A 5 -10.12 -19.92 -4.69
N GLN A 6 -9.22 -19.06 -5.15
CA GLN A 6 -9.48 -17.64 -5.38
C GLN A 6 -8.73 -17.17 -6.63
N GLN A 7 -9.19 -16.05 -7.19
CA GLN A 7 -8.46 -15.36 -8.25
C GLN A 7 -7.25 -14.63 -7.67
N TRP A 8 -6.30 -14.29 -8.55
CA TRP A 8 -5.16 -13.45 -8.16
C TRP A 8 -5.64 -12.03 -7.89
N ASP A 9 -5.22 -11.49 -6.75
CA ASP A 9 -5.35 -10.08 -6.47
C ASP A 9 -4.33 -9.30 -7.30
N ARG A 10 -4.81 -8.61 -8.35
CA ARG A 10 -3.98 -7.82 -9.25
C ARG A 10 -4.23 -6.36 -8.88
N VAL A 11 -3.22 -5.68 -8.35
CA VAL A 11 -3.30 -4.25 -8.02
C VAL A 11 -3.28 -3.42 -9.30
N ASP A 12 -4.47 -3.19 -9.85
CA ASP A 12 -4.72 -2.48 -11.10
C ASP A 12 -5.69 -1.30 -10.96
N GLU A 13 -5.78 -0.69 -9.77
CA GLU A 13 -6.72 0.39 -9.53
C GLU A 13 -6.42 1.65 -10.37
N ASP A 14 -7.50 2.37 -10.71
CA ASP A 14 -7.42 3.68 -11.33
C ASP A 14 -6.95 4.73 -10.32
N ILE A 15 -5.65 5.03 -10.39
CA ILE A 15 -4.97 6.01 -9.54
C ILE A 15 -5.51 7.43 -9.77
N GLU A 16 -5.98 7.75 -10.99
CA GLU A 16 -6.52 9.08 -11.28
C GLU A 16 -7.84 9.33 -10.55
N GLY A 17 -8.57 8.26 -10.22
CA GLY A 17 -9.81 8.29 -9.44
C GLY A 17 -9.62 8.43 -7.92
N TRP A 18 -8.38 8.52 -7.43
CA TRP A 18 -8.12 8.61 -5.99
C TRP A 18 -8.65 9.92 -5.39
N LYS A 19 -9.40 9.79 -4.29
CA LYS A 19 -9.97 10.93 -3.58
C LYS A 19 -9.01 11.44 -2.51
N VAL A 20 -8.54 12.68 -2.66
CA VAL A 20 -7.81 13.38 -1.59
C VAL A 20 -8.80 13.84 -0.52
N VAL A 21 -8.68 13.28 0.69
CA VAL A 21 -9.61 13.52 1.82
C VAL A 21 -9.14 14.60 2.80
N THR A 22 -8.03 15.27 2.50
CA THR A 22 -7.46 16.35 3.30
C THR A 22 -7.56 17.68 2.56
N ARG A 23 -7.32 18.80 3.26
CA ARG A 23 -7.33 20.14 2.64
C ARG A 23 -6.10 20.38 1.73
N ARG A 24 -4.96 19.77 2.06
CA ARG A 24 -3.69 19.94 1.34
C ARG A 24 -3.61 18.91 0.22
N GLN A 25 -3.40 19.38 -1.00
CA GLN A 25 -3.10 18.50 -2.12
C GLN A 25 -1.66 17.97 -2.02
N PRO A 26 -1.42 16.69 -2.35
CA PRO A 26 -0.06 16.17 -2.44
C PRO A 26 0.69 16.87 -3.58
N SER A 27 2.00 17.02 -3.42
CA SER A 27 2.85 17.34 -4.57
C SER A 27 2.88 16.14 -5.54
N LYS A 28 3.36 16.36 -6.76
CA LYS A 28 3.56 15.27 -7.73
C LYS A 28 4.45 14.15 -7.15
N GLU A 29 5.56 14.52 -6.52
CA GLU A 29 6.51 13.56 -5.95
C GLU A 29 5.90 12.75 -4.79
N GLU A 30 5.11 13.42 -3.93
CA GLU A 30 4.37 12.73 -2.85
C GLU A 30 3.33 11.77 -3.43
N PHE A 31 2.65 12.17 -4.50
CA PHE A 31 1.67 11.32 -5.17
C PHE A 31 2.31 10.09 -5.81
N ASP A 32 3.43 10.28 -6.52
CA ASP A 32 4.22 9.18 -7.09
C ASP A 32 4.71 8.21 -5.99
N ALA A 33 5.12 8.73 -4.83
CA ALA A 33 5.49 7.92 -3.67
C ALA A 33 4.31 7.12 -3.11
N MET A 34 3.11 7.70 -3.04
CA MET A 34 1.91 6.98 -2.59
C MET A 34 1.53 5.85 -3.55
N VAL A 35 1.61 6.07 -4.87
CA VAL A 35 1.38 5.03 -5.89
C VAL A 35 2.37 3.88 -5.72
N TYR A 36 3.65 4.20 -5.54
CA TYR A 36 4.69 3.19 -5.32
C TYR A 36 4.42 2.40 -4.03
N GLY A 37 4.16 3.11 -2.92
CA GLY A 37 3.85 2.52 -1.62
C GLY A 37 2.62 1.61 -1.64
N TRP A 38 1.56 2.01 -2.36
CA TRP A 38 0.33 1.23 -2.50
C TRP A 38 0.56 -0.11 -3.19
N LYS A 39 1.28 -0.10 -4.31
CA LYS A 39 1.66 -1.32 -5.03
C LYS A 39 2.54 -2.21 -4.15
N ALA A 40 3.53 -1.63 -3.47
CA ALA A 40 4.44 -2.40 -2.62
C ALA A 40 3.74 -3.04 -1.41
N VAL A 41 2.88 -2.30 -0.70
CA VAL A 41 2.22 -2.81 0.51
C VAL A 41 1.27 -3.96 0.22
N SER A 42 0.69 -4.02 -0.98
CA SER A 42 -0.18 -5.14 -1.41
C SER A 42 0.52 -6.51 -1.42
N LEU A 43 1.84 -6.52 -1.62
CA LEU A 43 2.66 -7.74 -1.66
C LEU A 43 3.04 -8.24 -0.26
N LEU A 44 2.78 -7.42 0.77
CA LEU A 44 3.16 -7.69 2.15
C LEU A 44 2.08 -8.50 2.88
N LYS A 45 2.50 -9.38 3.80
CA LYS A 45 1.56 -10.12 4.64
C LYS A 45 0.86 -9.16 5.61
N SER A 46 -0.47 -9.16 5.59
CA SER A 46 -1.27 -8.32 6.47
C SER A 46 -1.08 -8.70 7.95
N ASN A 47 -1.17 -7.76 8.89
CA ASN A 47 -1.29 -6.31 8.68
C ASN A 47 0.05 -5.69 8.26
N ALA A 48 0.03 -4.71 7.36
CA ALA A 48 1.25 -4.14 6.77
C ALA A 48 1.22 -2.61 6.70
N ILE A 49 2.39 -2.01 6.89
CA ILE A 49 2.68 -0.58 6.68
C ILE A 49 3.97 -0.50 5.86
N ALA A 50 3.98 0.38 4.85
CA ALA A 50 5.15 0.66 4.02
C ALA A 50 5.42 2.16 4.00
N LEU A 51 6.66 2.54 4.25
CA LEU A 51 7.18 3.90 4.09
C LEU A 51 7.91 3.98 2.76
N ALA A 52 7.48 4.88 1.88
CA ALA A 52 7.94 4.94 0.50
C ALA A 52 8.37 6.35 0.10
N CYS A 53 9.36 6.40 -0.79
CA CYS A 53 9.62 7.53 -1.68
C CYS A 53 9.09 7.20 -3.08
N ALA A 54 9.22 8.13 -4.03
CA ALA A 54 8.71 7.97 -5.40
C ALA A 54 9.26 6.75 -6.16
N ASN A 55 10.37 6.16 -5.70
CA ASN A 55 11.07 5.08 -6.39
C ASN A 55 11.54 3.93 -5.49
N GLN A 56 11.31 3.97 -4.18
CA GLN A 56 11.83 2.94 -3.26
C GLN A 56 11.05 2.89 -1.94
N ILE A 57 11.11 1.73 -1.27
CA ILE A 57 10.68 1.58 0.11
C ILE A 57 11.86 1.90 1.03
N VAL A 58 11.63 2.78 2.01
CA VAL A 58 12.63 3.12 3.04
C VAL A 58 12.44 2.32 4.33
N GLY A 59 11.25 1.75 4.54
CA GLY A 59 10.95 0.87 5.66
C GLY A 59 9.58 0.20 5.52
N PHE A 60 9.40 -0.94 6.17
CA PHE A 60 8.11 -1.63 6.22
C PHE A 60 7.98 -2.47 7.49
N GLY A 61 6.75 -2.62 7.99
CA GLY A 61 6.39 -3.54 9.06
C GLY A 61 5.21 -4.41 8.62
N ILE A 62 5.26 -5.70 8.92
CA ILE A 62 4.32 -6.70 8.36
C ILE A 62 3.98 -7.80 9.37
N GLY A 63 2.84 -8.45 9.17
CA GLY A 63 2.46 -9.69 9.85
C GLY A 63 2.10 -9.55 11.33
N GLN A 64 1.98 -8.31 11.83
CA GLN A 64 1.58 -8.08 13.22
C GLN A 64 0.06 -8.13 13.38
N THR A 65 -0.39 -8.50 14.57
CA THR A 65 -1.81 -8.53 14.94
C THR A 65 -2.40 -7.12 15.00
N SER A 66 -1.61 -6.12 15.36
CA SER A 66 -1.95 -4.69 15.35
C SER A 66 -1.16 -3.93 14.27
N ARG A 67 -1.82 -2.97 13.61
CA ARG A 67 -1.15 -2.03 12.70
C ARG A 67 -0.23 -1.06 13.43
N ILE A 68 -0.50 -0.77 14.70
CA ILE A 68 0.39 0.06 15.53
C ILE A 68 1.74 -0.63 15.65
N ASP A 69 1.75 -1.94 15.88
CA ASP A 69 2.98 -2.73 15.98
C ASP A 69 3.68 -2.92 14.63
N SER A 70 3.00 -2.62 13.52
CA SER A 70 3.57 -2.63 12.17
C SER A 70 4.22 -1.29 11.79
N THR A 71 4.10 -0.25 12.64
CA THR A 71 4.66 1.09 12.42
C THR A 71 6.04 1.20 13.06
#